data_AF-A0A2N5NEN9-F1
#
_entry.id   AF-A0A2N5NEN9-F1
#
_cell.length_a   1.000
_cell.length_b   1.000
_cell.length_c   1.000
_cell.angle_alpha   90.00
_cell.angle_beta   90.00
_cell.angle_gamma   90.00
#
_symmetry.space_group_name_H-M   'P 1'
#
loop_
_entity.id
_entity.type
_entity.pdbx_description
1 polymer ?
#
loop_
_entity_poly.entity_id
_entity_poly.type
_entity_poly.pdbx_seq_one_letter_code
_entity_poly.pdbx_strand_id
1 'polypeptide(L)'
;AEKLLEEYSKNQANALYRSVMELIVRANKQKFEEVKGMCDALRELMKDEIDAEVKKQVQERIDAEVNKRLEITKKESSEAVEKRINTLNLALSKADRIADIIKAAEDHDYQQKLFEEFGL
;
A
#
# COMPACT_ATOMS: atom_id res chain seq x y z
N ALA A 1 10.69 36.40 -6.73
CA ALA A 1 9.47 36.23 -7.54
C ALA A 1 8.23 36.04 -6.66
N GLU A 2 8.29 35.22 -5.61
CA GLU A 2 7.15 34.93 -4.72
C GLU A 2 6.52 36.17 -4.06
N LYS A 3 7.31 37.09 -3.48
CA LYS A 3 6.77 38.34 -2.89
C LYS A 3 5.95 39.19 -3.88
N LEU A 4 6.36 39.18 -5.16
CA LEU A 4 5.69 39.92 -6.23
C LEU A 4 4.36 39.25 -6.62
N LEU A 5 4.31 37.92 -6.66
CA LEU A 5 3.09 37.14 -6.88
C LEU A 5 2.12 37.21 -5.69
N GLU A 6 2.66 37.31 -4.47
CA GLU A 6 1.88 37.42 -3.24
C GLU A 6 1.23 38.81 -3.09
N GLU A 7 1.97 39.90 -3.34
CA GLU A 7 1.39 41.26 -3.43
C GLU A 7 0.39 41.38 -4.59
N TYR A 8 0.68 40.72 -5.72
CA TYR A 8 -0.25 40.65 -6.84
C TYR A 8 -1.58 40.01 -6.44
N SER A 9 -1.53 38.89 -5.71
CA SER A 9 -2.72 38.17 -5.24
C SER A 9 -3.56 38.99 -4.26
N LYS A 10 -2.92 39.77 -3.39
CA LYS A 10 -3.59 40.64 -2.39
C LYS A 10 -4.33 41.83 -3.01
N ASN A 11 -3.89 42.31 -4.18
CA ASN A 11 -4.44 43.50 -4.85
C ASN A 11 -5.30 43.19 -6.09
N GLN A 12 -5.65 41.92 -6.35
CA GLN A 12 -6.43 41.51 -7.53
C GLN A 12 -7.82 42.14 -7.67
N ALA A 13 -8.40 42.61 -6.56
CA ALA A 13 -9.72 43.28 -6.55
C ALA A 13 -9.66 44.75 -7.00
N ASN A 14 -8.46 45.37 -7.06
CA ASN A 14 -8.31 46.74 -7.49
C ASN A 14 -8.25 46.82 -9.04
N ALA A 15 -9.21 47.54 -9.62
CA ALA A 15 -9.36 47.66 -11.08
C ALA A 15 -8.14 48.31 -11.76
N LEU A 16 -7.57 49.38 -11.18
CA LEU A 16 -6.39 50.04 -11.73
C LEU A 16 -5.16 49.14 -11.68
N TYR A 17 -4.98 48.43 -10.56
CA TYR A 17 -3.88 47.49 -10.38
C TYR A 17 -3.98 46.32 -11.38
N ARG A 18 -5.19 45.81 -11.61
CA ARG A 18 -5.46 44.79 -12.64
C ARG A 18 -5.14 45.30 -14.06
N SER A 19 -5.59 46.50 -14.41
CA SER A 19 -5.33 47.09 -15.74
C SER A 19 -3.84 47.33 -15.99
N VAL A 20 -3.08 47.81 -15.00
CA VAL A 20 -1.63 47.99 -15.12
C VAL A 20 -0.93 46.64 -15.25
N MET A 21 -1.35 45.63 -14.48
CA MET A 21 -0.76 44.29 -14.60
C MET A 21 -1.03 43.64 -15.96
N GLU A 22 -2.26 43.77 -16.49
CA GLU A 22 -2.61 43.27 -17.82
C GLU A 22 -1.73 43.90 -18.92
N LEU A 23 -1.46 45.21 -18.81
CA LEU A 23 -0.52 45.90 -19.71
C LEU A 23 0.90 45.33 -19.60
N ILE A 24 1.40 45.10 -18.39
CA ILE A 24 2.73 44.55 -18.14
C ILE A 24 2.85 43.12 -18.69
N VAL A 25 1.86 42.26 -18.42
CA VAL A 25 1.81 40.87 -18.90
C VAL A 25 1.71 40.84 -20.41
N ARG A 26 0.87 41.70 -21.02
CA ARG A 26 0.74 41.79 -22.48
C ARG A 26 2.05 42.27 -23.14
N ALA A 27 2.75 43.22 -22.54
CA ALA A 27 4.04 43.71 -23.03
C ALA A 27 5.17 42.66 -22.92
N ASN A 28 5.05 41.72 -21.97
CA ASN A 28 6.06 40.68 -21.73
C ASN A 28 5.59 39.27 -22.12
N LYS A 29 4.51 39.17 -22.92
CA LYS A 29 3.82 37.91 -23.23
C LYS A 29 4.77 36.80 -23.67
N GLN A 30 5.69 37.11 -24.58
CA GLN A 30 6.67 36.16 -25.12
C GLN A 30 7.59 35.60 -24.02
N LYS A 31 8.12 36.45 -23.13
CA LYS A 31 8.99 36.00 -22.02
C LYS A 31 8.24 35.09 -21.04
N PHE A 32 6.95 35.34 -20.81
CA PHE A 32 6.12 34.48 -19.96
C PHE A 32 5.84 33.12 -20.63
N GLU A 33 5.58 33.10 -21.93
CA GLU A 33 5.40 31.86 -22.69
C GLU A 33 6.69 31.03 -22.75
N GLU A 34 7.86 31.67 -22.91
CA GLU A 34 9.17 31.01 -22.85
C GLU A 34 9.43 30.37 -21.48
N VAL A 35 9.17 31.08 -20.39
CA VAL A 35 9.30 30.54 -19.03
C VAL A 35 8.35 29.37 -18.79
N LYS A 36 7.10 29.47 -19.26
CA LYS A 36 6.12 28.39 -19.14
C LYS A 36 6.56 27.16 -19.94
N GLY A 37 6.98 27.32 -21.20
CA GLY A 37 7.48 26.24 -22.03
C GLY A 37 8.74 25.58 -21.46
N MET A 38 9.63 26.35 -20.84
CA MET A 38 10.79 25.82 -20.12
C MET A 38 10.38 25.00 -18.89
N CYS A 39 9.42 25.47 -18.09
CA CYS A 39 8.88 24.71 -16.96
C CYS A 39 8.24 23.39 -17.41
N ASP A 40 7.52 23.39 -18.54
CA ASP A 40 6.90 22.19 -19.08
C ASP A 40 7.96 21.20 -19.61
N ALA A 41 9.01 21.69 -20.28
CA ALA A 41 10.14 20.86 -20.70
C ALA A 41 10.93 20.27 -19.52
N LEU A 42 11.14 21.06 -18.45
CA LEU A 42 11.77 20.56 -17.22
C LEU A 42 10.92 19.48 -16.55
N ARG A 43 9.59 19.64 -16.54
CA ARG A 43 8.68 18.60 -16.03
C ARG A 43 8.78 17.32 -16.81
N GLU A 44 8.80 17.38 -18.14
CA GLU A 44 8.93 16.19 -18.98
C GLU A 44 10.33 15.53 -18.85
N LEU A 45 11.40 16.33 -18.74
CA LEU A 45 12.76 15.79 -18.52
C LEU A 45 12.91 15.05 -17.19
N MET A 46 12.24 15.52 -16.13
CA MET A 46 12.30 14.90 -14.80
C MET A 46 11.28 13.78 -14.60
N LYS A 47 10.32 13.63 -15.51
CA LYS A 47 9.17 12.73 -15.37
C LYS A 47 9.60 11.28 -15.25
N ASP A 48 10.48 10.82 -16.13
CA ASP A 48 10.92 9.42 -16.15
C ASP A 48 11.71 9.06 -14.88
N GLU A 49 12.54 9.98 -14.37
CA GLU A 49 13.31 9.78 -13.14
C GLU A 49 12.39 9.74 -11.92
N ILE A 50 11.44 10.68 -11.83
CA ILE A 50 10.44 10.71 -10.75
C ILE A 50 9.55 9.45 -10.82
N ASP A 51 9.08 9.05 -12.00
CA ASP A 51 8.23 7.88 -12.17
C ASP A 51 8.97 6.59 -11.80
N ALA A 52 10.26 6.47 -12.15
CA ALA A 52 11.08 5.34 -11.77
C ALA A 52 11.28 5.26 -10.24
N GLU A 53 11.58 6.40 -9.61
CA GLU A 53 11.80 6.47 -8.16
C GLU A 53 10.50 6.20 -7.38
N VAL A 54 9.37 6.77 -7.84
CA VAL A 54 8.04 6.50 -7.26
C VAL A 54 7.69 5.02 -7.42
N LYS A 55 7.89 4.43 -8.60
CA LYS A 55 7.65 2.99 -8.81
C LYS A 55 8.50 2.14 -7.88
N LYS A 56 9.78 2.46 -7.73
CA LYS A 56 10.69 1.75 -6.83
C LYS A 56 10.21 1.83 -5.38
N GLN A 57 9.93 3.02 -4.87
CA GLN A 57 9.45 3.21 -3.49
C GLN A 57 8.11 2.52 -3.24
N VAL A 58 7.18 2.57 -4.20
CA VAL A 58 5.91 1.88 -4.11
C VAL A 58 6.12 0.36 -4.08
N GLN A 59 6.98 -0.16 -4.95
CA GLN A 59 7.27 -1.60 -5.01
C GLN A 59 7.90 -2.09 -3.70
N GLU A 60 8.93 -1.40 -3.19
CA GLU A 60 9.59 -1.76 -1.93
C GLU A 60 8.60 -1.77 -0.75
N ARG A 61 7.69 -0.77 -0.69
CA ARG A 61 6.66 -0.71 0.35
C ARG A 61 5.64 -1.84 0.23
N ILE A 62 5.22 -2.19 -0.98
CA ILE A 62 4.31 -3.30 -1.23
C ILE A 62 4.98 -4.61 -0.81
N ASP A 63 6.22 -4.86 -1.23
CA ASP A 63 6.94 -6.09 -0.92
C ASP A 63 7.14 -6.26 0.60
N ALA A 64 7.50 -5.19 1.31
CA ALA A 64 7.64 -5.20 2.76
C ALA A 64 6.31 -5.54 3.46
N GLU A 65 5.20 -4.91 3.05
CA GLU A 65 3.89 -5.12 3.66
C GLU A 65 3.33 -6.52 3.33
N VAL A 66 3.50 -6.99 2.09
CA VAL A 66 3.10 -8.34 1.67
C VAL A 66 3.86 -9.39 2.47
N ASN A 67 5.19 -9.28 2.58
CA ASN A 67 6.00 -10.21 3.35
C ASN A 67 5.59 -10.24 4.82
N LYS A 68 5.36 -9.07 5.44
CA LYS A 68 4.90 -8.99 6.83
C LYS A 68 3.55 -9.71 7.02
N ARG A 69 2.60 -9.49 6.11
CA ARG A 69 1.28 -10.15 6.18
C ARG A 69 1.36 -11.65 5.96
N LEU A 70 2.21 -12.10 5.04
CA LEU A 70 2.43 -13.52 4.78
C LEU A 70 2.98 -14.22 6.03
N GLU A 71 3.95 -13.61 6.73
CA GLU A 71 4.50 -14.19 7.95
C GLU A 71 3.47 -14.26 9.09
N ILE A 72 2.63 -13.23 9.25
CA ILE A 72 1.52 -13.26 10.21
C ILE A 72 0.54 -14.39 9.87
N THR A 73 0.13 -14.48 8.60
CA THR A 73 -0.84 -15.48 8.13
C THR A 73 -0.32 -16.90 8.32
N LYS A 74 0.97 -17.14 8.03
CA LYS A 74 1.62 -18.43 8.28
C LYS A 74 1.58 -18.79 9.76
N LYS A 75 1.95 -17.85 10.63
CA LYS A 75 1.93 -18.06 12.08
C LYS A 75 0.54 -18.38 12.60
N GLU A 76 -0.46 -17.58 12.22
CA GLU A 76 -1.85 -17.80 12.62
C GLU A 76 -2.39 -19.14 12.10
N SER A 77 -2.05 -19.51 10.86
CA SER A 77 -2.45 -20.80 10.29
C SER A 77 -1.81 -21.99 11.04
N SER A 78 -0.54 -21.88 11.43
CA SER A 78 0.15 -22.90 12.22
C SER A 78 -0.48 -23.05 13.60
N GLU A 79 -0.73 -21.93 14.28
CA GLU A 79 -1.40 -21.93 15.59
C GLU A 79 -2.83 -22.50 15.52
N ALA A 80 -3.56 -22.25 14.43
CA ALA A 80 -4.88 -22.81 14.20
C ALA A 80 -4.81 -24.34 14.01
N VAL A 81 -3.85 -24.84 13.22
CA VAL A 81 -3.63 -26.28 13.02
C VAL A 81 -3.26 -26.96 14.34
N GLU A 82 -2.34 -26.39 15.12
CA GLU A 82 -1.94 -26.92 16.43
C GLU A 82 -3.13 -27.00 17.40
N LYS A 83 -3.94 -25.93 17.49
CA LYS A 83 -5.15 -25.93 18.32
C LYS A 83 -6.15 -27.01 17.90
N ARG A 84 -6.34 -27.18 16.59
CA ARG A 84 -7.26 -28.19 16.05
C ARG A 84 -6.78 -29.60 16.42
N ILE A 85 -5.51 -29.91 16.19
CA ILE A 85 -4.89 -31.20 16.55
C ILE A 85 -5.01 -31.46 18.06
N ASN A 86 -4.68 -30.48 18.89
CA ASN A 86 -4.78 -30.61 20.35
C ASN A 86 -6.21 -30.88 20.81
N THR A 87 -7.20 -30.26 20.16
CA THR A 87 -8.62 -30.47 20.45
C THR A 87 -9.03 -31.91 20.12
N LEU A 88 -8.59 -32.43 18.96
CA LEU A 88 -8.84 -33.81 18.57
C LEU A 88 -8.17 -34.81 19.54
N ASN A 89 -6.90 -34.60 19.88
CA ASN A 89 -6.17 -35.45 20.84
C ASN A 89 -6.85 -35.50 22.20
N LEU A 90 -7.38 -34.36 22.67
CA LEU A 90 -8.13 -34.29 23.92
C LEU A 90 -9.46 -35.06 23.82
N ALA A 91 -10.18 -34.93 22.71
CA ALA A 91 -11.44 -35.63 22.49
C ALA A 91 -11.25 -37.16 22.42
N LEU A 92 -10.22 -37.62 21.68
CA LEU A 92 -9.85 -39.03 21.59
C LEU A 92 -9.38 -39.58 22.94
N SER A 93 -8.58 -38.84 23.69
CA SER A 93 -8.14 -39.23 25.04
C SER A 93 -9.32 -39.39 26.00
N LYS A 94 -10.30 -38.47 25.95
CA LYS A 94 -11.53 -38.56 26.77
C LYS A 94 -12.42 -39.74 26.39
N ALA A 95 -12.30 -40.24 25.16
CA ALA A 95 -13.03 -41.41 24.67
C ALA A 95 -12.22 -42.72 24.82
N ASP A 96 -11.06 -42.69 25.49
CA ASP A 96 -10.12 -43.81 25.63
C ASP A 96 -9.64 -44.40 24.28
N ARG A 97 -9.63 -43.60 23.20
CA ARG A 97 -9.26 -43.99 21.83
C ARG A 97 -7.78 -43.74 21.52
N ILE A 98 -6.87 -44.21 22.37
CA ILE A 98 -5.42 -43.96 22.24
C ILE A 98 -4.85 -44.55 20.93
N ALA A 99 -5.34 -45.70 20.46
CA ALA A 99 -4.92 -46.29 19.19
C ALA A 99 -5.23 -45.37 17.99
N ASP A 100 -6.33 -44.62 18.05
CA ASP A 100 -6.70 -43.68 17.00
C ASP A 100 -5.83 -42.43 17.01
N ILE A 101 -5.33 -41.99 18.17
CA ILE A 101 -4.32 -40.92 18.27
C ILE A 101 -3.04 -41.33 17.54
N ILE A 102 -2.57 -42.55 17.78
CA ILE A 102 -1.35 -43.08 17.15
C ILE A 102 -1.55 -43.16 15.63
N LYS A 103 -2.67 -43.75 15.19
CA LYS A 103 -2.98 -43.89 13.77
C LYS A 103 -3.16 -42.54 13.07
N ALA A 104 -3.81 -41.57 13.72
CA ALA A 104 -3.99 -40.22 13.17
C ALA A 104 -2.71 -39.39 13.11
N ALA A 105 -1.68 -39.75 13.89
CA ALA A 105 -0.36 -39.13 13.78
C ALA A 105 0.41 -39.61 12.54
N GLU A 106 0.12 -40.82 12.05
CA GLU A 106 0.77 -41.42 10.88
C GLU A 106 -0.05 -41.26 9.59
N ASP A 107 -1.37 -41.18 9.69
CA ASP A 107 -2.31 -41.12 8.57
C ASP A 107 -3.15 -39.83 8.64
N HIS A 108 -2.81 -38.87 7.78
CA HIS A 108 -3.49 -37.59 7.69
C HIS A 108 -4.94 -37.71 7.21
N ASP A 109 -5.24 -38.63 6.29
CA ASP A 109 -6.61 -38.82 5.79
C ASP A 109 -7.49 -39.44 6.87
N TYR A 110 -6.92 -40.33 7.69
CA TYR A 110 -7.58 -40.82 8.90
C TYR A 110 -7.80 -39.70 9.93
N GLN A 111 -6.82 -38.83 10.15
CA GLN A 111 -6.95 -37.68 11.03
C GLN A 111 -8.10 -36.74 10.60
N GLN A 112 -8.25 -36.46 9.29
CA GLN A 112 -9.36 -35.66 8.79
C GLN A 112 -10.72 -36.32 9.02
N LYS A 113 -10.84 -37.64 8.83
CA LYS A 113 -12.08 -38.37 9.16
C LYS A 113 -12.43 -38.28 10.64
N LEU A 114 -11.44 -38.32 11.53
CA LEU A 114 -11.66 -38.13 12.96
C LEU A 114 -12.07 -36.69 13.29
N PHE A 115 -11.51 -35.69 12.61
CA PHE A 115 -12.00 -34.31 12.75
C PHE A 115 -13.49 -34.22 12.39
N GLU A 116 -13.91 -34.81 11.28
CA GLU A 116 -15.32 -34.88 10.88
C GLU A 116 -16.17 -35.64 11.91
N GLU A 117 -15.69 -36.78 12.41
CA GLU A 117 -16.38 -37.61 13.42
C GLU A 117 -16.65 -36.83 14.71
N PHE A 118 -15.69 -36.02 15.16
CA PHE A 118 -15.79 -35.21 16.37
C PHE A 118 -16.36 -33.80 16.13
N GLY A 119 -16.68 -33.43 14.88
CA GLY A 119 -17.23 -32.12 14.53
C GLY A 119 -16.24 -30.95 14.69
N LEU A 120 -14.97 -31.18 14.33
CA LEU A 120 -13.82 -30.30 14.56
C LEU A 120 -13.15 -29.80 13.26
#